data_AF-A0A6J7ZG78-F1
#
_entry.id   AF-A0A6J7ZG78-F1
#
_cell.length_a   1.000
_cell.length_b   1.000
_cell.length_c   1.000
_cell.angle_alpha   90.00
_cell.angle_beta   90.00
_cell.angle_gamma   90.00
#
_symmetry.space_group_name_H-M   'P 1'
#
loop_
_entity.id
_entity.type
_entity.pdbx_description
1 polymer ?
#
loop_
_entity_poly.entity_id
_entity_poly.type
_entity_poly.pdbx_seq_one_letter_code
_entity_poly.pdbx_strand_id
1 'polypeptide(L)' 'MTQITTTELPQTLQTLLIEVERTKTPLTVIHDGQPLVIIYPANSQPSRPASIRN' A
#
# COMPACT_ATOMS: atom_id res chain seq x y z
N MET A 1 11.22 11.00 5.17
CA MET A 1 10.71 9.77 4.53
C MET A 1 10.99 9.88 3.05
N THR A 2 11.57 8.85 2.43
CA THR A 2 11.75 8.84 0.98
C THR A 2 10.42 8.47 0.33
N GLN A 3 9.94 9.31 -0.58
CA GLN A 3 8.78 9.00 -1.40
C GLN A 3 9.29 8.61 -2.78
N ILE A 4 8.86 7.45 -3.25
CA ILE A 4 9.12 6.97 -4.61
C ILE A 4 7.79 6.79 -5.33
N THR A 5 7.82 6.92 -6.65
CA THR A 5 6.69 6.69 -7.54
C THR A 5 6.67 5.23 -7.99
N THR A 6 5.49 4.72 -8.35
CA THR A 6 5.36 3.34 -8.88
C THR A 6 6.18 3.12 -10.14
N THR A 7 6.41 4.17 -10.95
CA THR A 7 7.24 4.10 -12.18
C THR A 7 8.72 3.82 -11.91
N GLU A 8 9.20 4.05 -10.70
CA GLU A 8 10.59 3.76 -10.30
C GLU A 8 10.79 2.31 -9.83
N LEU A 9 9.71 1.53 -9.74
CA LEU A 9 9.75 0.14 -9.28
C LEU A 9 9.92 -0.85 -10.45
N PRO A 10 10.48 -2.05 -10.22
CA PRO A 10 10.43 -3.13 -11.19
C PRO A 10 8.99 -3.47 -11.60
N GLN A 11 8.75 -3.79 -12.87
CA GLN A 11 7.40 -4.04 -13.42
C GLN A 11 6.60 -5.08 -12.62
N THR A 12 7.24 -6.19 -12.24
CA THR A 12 6.59 -7.23 -11.43
C THR A 12 6.05 -6.68 -10.11
N LEU A 13 6.82 -5.81 -9.44
CA LEU A 13 6.38 -5.18 -8.20
C LEU A 13 5.24 -4.18 -8.46
N GLN A 14 5.30 -3.42 -9.55
CA GLN A 14 4.19 -2.54 -9.93
C GLN A 14 2.88 -3.30 -10.11
N THR A 15 2.89 -4.43 -10.83
CA THR A 15 1.70 -5.27 -11.04
C THR A 15 1.11 -5.74 -9.72
N LEU A 16 1.95 -6.22 -8.80
CA LEU A 16 1.51 -6.67 -7.48
C LEU A 16 0.86 -5.53 -6.67
N LEU A 17 1.45 -4.33 -6.68
CA LEU A 17 0.89 -3.18 -5.98
C LEU A 17 -0.46 -2.74 -6.57
N ILE A 18 -0.61 -2.81 -7.90
CA ILE A 18 -1.88 -2.55 -8.59
C ILE A 18 -2.94 -3.57 -8.16
N GLU A 19 -2.58 -4.85 -8.02
CA GLU A 19 -3.51 -5.89 -7.56
C GLU A 19 -3.91 -5.71 -6.11
N VAL A 20 -2.98 -5.35 -5.22
CA VAL A 20 -3.27 -5.03 -3.81
C VAL A 20 -4.26 -3.86 -3.72
N GLU A 21 -4.03 -2.81 -4.51
CA GLU A 21 -4.92 -1.65 -4.55
C GLU A 21 -6.29 -2.01 -5.13
N ARG A 22 -6.35 -2.81 -6.19
CA ARG A 22 -7.60 -3.24 -6.83
C ARG A 22 -8.45 -4.16 -5.95
N THR A 23 -7.81 -5.12 -5.28
CA THR A 23 -8.49 -6.14 -4.46
C THR A 23 -8.70 -5.70 -3.03
N LYS A 24 -8.02 -4.64 -2.60
CA LYS A 24 -7.96 -4.18 -1.21
C LYS A 24 -7.52 -5.27 -0.23
N THR A 25 -6.84 -6.30 -0.74
CA THR A 25 -6.36 -7.43 0.05
C THR A 25 -4.86 -7.26 0.30
N PRO A 26 -4.39 -7.37 1.56
CA PRO A 26 -2.98 -7.29 1.86
C PRO A 26 -2.17 -8.41 1.20
N LEU A 27 -0.95 -8.09 0.74
CA LEU A 27 -0.01 -9.07 0.21
C LEU A 27 1.11 -9.33 1.22
N THR A 28 1.35 -10.60 1.54
CA THR A 28 2.51 -11.02 2.35
C THR A 28 3.60 -11.55 1.43
N VAL A 29 4.79 -10.97 1.51
CA VAL A 29 5.99 -11.48 0.83
C VAL A 29 6.77 -12.34 1.81
N ILE A 30 7.08 -13.58 1.41
CA ILE A 30 7.79 -14.56 2.24
C ILE A 30 9.20 -14.74 1.69
N HIS A 31 10.20 -14.75 2.59
CA HIS A 31 11.59 -15.07 2.29
C HIS A 31 12.06 -16.15 3.27
N ASP A 32 12.61 -17.25 2.76
CA ASP A 32 13.04 -18.42 3.55
C ASP A 32 11.96 -18.97 4.51
N GLY A 33 10.71 -19.01 4.04
CA GLY A 33 9.56 -19.50 4.81
C GLY A 33 9.07 -18.54 5.91
N GLN A 34 9.67 -17.36 6.04
CA GLN A 34 9.28 -16.34 7.01
C GLN A 34 8.71 -15.09 6.32
N PRO A 35 7.71 -14.40 6.90
CA PRO A 35 7.24 -13.13 6.37
C PRO A 35 8.36 -12.07 6.38
N LEU A 36 8.66 -11.52 5.21
CA LEU A 36 9.63 -10.44 5.05
C LEU A 36 8.94 -9.07 5.16
N VAL A 37 7.80 -8.92 4.48
CA VAL A 37 7.02 -7.67 4.46
C VAL A 37 5.54 -7.97 4.19
N ILE A 38 4.66 -7.14 4.76
CA ILE A 38 3.24 -7.13 4.42
C ILE A 38 2.92 -5.76 3.83
N ILE A 39 2.29 -5.78 2.65
CA ILE A 39 1.91 -4.59 1.90
C ILE A 39 0.40 -4.40 2.04
N TYR A 40 0.00 -3.27 2.60
CA TYR A 40 -1.40 -2.87 2.73
C TYR A 40 -1.74 -1.79 1.68
N PRO A 41 -2.94 -1.82 1.09
CA PRO A 41 -3.43 -0.70 0.31
C PRO A 41 -3.55 0.51 1.24
N ALA A 42 -3.18 1.69 0.73
CA ALA A 42 -3.40 2.90 1.49
C ALA A 42 -4.91 3.14 1.64
N ASN A 43 -5.37 3.39 2.87
CA ASN A 43 -6.74 3.83 3.08
C ASN A 43 -6.82 5.29 2.61
N SER A 44 -7.67 5.55 1.62
CA SER A 44 -8.18 6.90 1.36
C SER A 44 -9.08 7.28 2.54
N GLN A 45 -8.49 7.58 3.69
CA GLN A 45 -9.27 8.10 4.80
C GLN A 45 -9.78 9.46 4.34
N PRO A 46 -11.10 9.67 4.17
CA PRO A 46 -11.60 11.03 4.01
C PRO A 46 -11.13 11.77 5.26
N SER A 47 -10.31 12.79 5.07
CA SER A 47 -9.89 13.71 6.11
C SER A 47 -11.13 14.07 6.90
N ARG A 48 -11.20 13.60 8.17
CA ARG A 48 -12.30 13.89 9.08
C ARG A 48 -12.52 15.41 9.03
N PRO A 49 -13.73 15.90 8.69
CA PRO A 49 -14.00 17.33 8.72
C PRO A 49 -13.61 17.83 10.11
N ALA A 50 -12.77 18.87 10.16
CA ALA A 50 -12.43 19.52 11.42
C ALA A 50 -13.77 19.86 12.10
N SER A 51 -13.99 19.27 13.28
CA SER A 51 -15.18 19.54 14.07
C SER A 51 -15.23 21.04 14.31
N ILE A 52 -16.13 21.75 13.62
CA ILE A 52 -16.44 23.14 13.93
C ILE A 52 -17.07 23.10 15.32
N ARG A 53 -16.34 23.56 16.33
CA ARG A 53 -16.90 23.81 17.66
C ARG A 53 -17.58 25.17 17.62
N ASN A 54 -18.86 25.16 17.99
CA ASN A 54 -19.75 26.31 18.19
C ASN A 54 -19.14 27.38 19.09
#